data_AF-A0A412ASQ4-F1
#
_entry.id   AF-A0A412ASQ4-F1
#
_cell.length_a   1.000
_cell.length_b   1.000
_cell.length_c   1.000
_cell.angle_alpha   90.00
_cell.angle_beta   90.00
_cell.angle_gamma   90.00
#
_symmetry.space_group_name_H-M   'P 1'
#
loop_
_entity.id
_entity.type
_entity.pdbx_description
1 polymer ?
#
loop_
_entity_poly.entity_id
_entity_poly.type
_entity_poly.pdbx_seq_one_letter_code
_entity_poly.pdbx_strand_id
1 'polypeptide(L)'
;MPRLPVSGMKMKKVKVGTTVQVQTADEIDSLRNTKSDSIRTPGEAIDFVFKLIMRLDPEVARSLDKTCVQGISSIDDELSRLRHDGSENMAVASKRLQQEQFSALHEHLSNLYEDDEVAMGMRRVDLLGDDFAVFPSDWVLLEPESAAKACSQVSVIEIHGGAEYCAPHFVFFHNGEYDKNDKLEKATELWPQMKDVRRDEVKLVADDNGKYLNMKEHLAAPIICYFNLLDASYYQSVEMTPPYNAVINRIR
;
A
#
# COMPACT_ATOMS: atom_id res chain seq x y z
N MET A 1 27.75 4.53 25.32
CA MET A 1 26.67 5.42 24.81
C MET A 1 27.30 6.72 24.36
N PRO A 2 27.02 7.20 23.13
CA PRO A 2 27.59 8.45 22.64
C PRO A 2 26.98 9.61 23.44
N ARG A 3 27.83 10.44 24.04
CA ARG A 3 27.43 11.65 24.76
C ARG A 3 26.87 12.65 23.75
N LEU A 4 25.73 13.27 24.07
CA LEU A 4 25.33 14.52 23.43
C LEU A 4 26.50 15.51 23.55
N PRO A 5 26.87 16.23 22.47
CA PRO A 5 28.11 16.99 22.43
C PRO A 5 28.11 18.09 23.50
N VAL A 6 29.01 17.93 24.47
CA VAL A 6 29.40 18.98 25.41
C VAL A 6 30.42 19.88 24.69
N SER A 7 29.96 20.79 23.84
CA SER A 7 30.78 21.95 23.43
C SER A 7 30.00 23.01 22.64
N GLY A 8 29.89 24.21 23.22
CA GLY A 8 30.35 25.43 22.56
C GLY A 8 29.62 26.00 21.34
N MET A 9 28.68 25.31 20.68
CA MET A 9 27.85 25.95 19.65
C MET A 9 26.70 26.68 20.34
N LYS A 10 26.67 28.02 20.27
CA LYS A 10 25.47 28.79 20.61
C LYS A 10 24.32 28.31 19.71
N MET A 11 23.56 27.32 20.17
CA MET A 11 22.31 26.96 19.52
C MET A 11 21.42 28.20 19.58
N LYS A 12 20.97 28.67 18.41
CA LYS A 12 19.95 29.72 18.35
C LYS A 12 18.68 29.17 18.98
N LYS A 13 18.43 29.52 20.25
CA LYS A 13 17.20 29.17 20.95
C LYS A 13 16.15 30.23 20.67
N VAL A 14 14.94 29.80 20.32
CA VAL A 14 13.77 30.67 20.15
C VAL A 14 12.87 30.47 21.36
N LYS A 15 12.41 31.57 21.98
CA LYS A 15 11.47 31.50 23.09
C LYS A 15 10.05 31.47 22.54
N VAL A 16 9.33 30.38 22.80
CA VAL A 16 7.90 30.24 22.48
C VAL A 16 7.13 30.28 23.80
N GLY A 17 6.20 31.22 23.94
CA GLY A 17 5.27 31.29 25.07
C GLY A 17 3.93 30.72 24.65
N THR A 18 3.43 29.72 25.38
CA THR A 18 2.12 29.10 25.12
C THR A 18 1.52 28.56 26.41
N THR A 19 0.23 28.20 26.36
CA THR A 19 -0.47 27.47 27.41
C THR A 19 -0.55 26.00 27.01
N VAL A 20 -0.33 25.10 27.98
CA VAL A 20 -0.45 23.65 27.80
C VAL A 20 -1.46 23.09 28.78
N GLN A 21 -1.96 21.88 28.54
CA GLN A 21 -2.80 21.17 29.49
C GLN A 21 -2.00 20.79 30.75
N VAL A 22 -2.69 20.65 31.88
CA VAL A 22 -2.07 20.25 33.16
C VAL A 22 -1.33 18.92 33.00
N GLN A 23 -1.96 17.94 32.36
CA GLN A 23 -1.36 16.62 32.11
C GLN A 23 -0.08 16.72 31.27
N THR A 24 -0.03 17.59 30.26
CA THR A 24 1.19 17.80 29.46
C THR A 24 2.33 18.36 30.31
N ALA A 25 2.05 19.25 31.25
CA ALA A 25 3.06 19.77 32.16
C ALA A 25 3.60 18.67 33.09
N ASP A 26 2.71 17.83 33.63
CA ASP A 26 3.08 16.70 34.49
C ASP A 26 3.94 15.66 33.75
N GLU A 27 3.61 15.35 32.49
CA GLU A 27 4.37 14.44 31.63
C GLU A 27 5.76 14.99 31.29
N ILE A 28 5.88 16.30 31.05
CA ILE A 28 7.17 16.97 30.85
C ILE A 28 8.05 16.81 32.10
N ASP A 29 7.49 17.01 33.29
CA ASP A 29 8.25 16.87 34.53
C ASP A 29 8.63 15.42 34.82
N SER A 30 7.75 14.47 34.53
CA SER A 30 8.04 13.04 34.62
C SER A 30 9.20 12.63 33.69
N LEU A 31 9.19 13.10 32.44
CA LEU A 31 10.26 12.84 31.47
C LEU A 31 11.60 13.42 31.93
N ARG A 32 11.58 14.64 32.48
CA ARG A 32 12.77 15.29 33.05
C ARG A 32 13.34 14.52 34.24
N ASN A 33 12.48 14.00 35.10
CA ASN A 33 12.91 13.21 36.26
C ASN A 33 13.54 11.88 35.82
N THR A 34 12.97 11.23 34.81
CA THR A 34 13.46 9.95 34.29
C THR A 34 14.76 10.08 33.50
N LYS A 35 14.99 11.24 32.85
CA LYS A 35 16.17 11.51 32.01
C LYS A 35 16.96 12.74 32.47
N SER A 36 17.10 12.91 33.78
CA SER A 36 17.67 14.10 34.44
C SER A 36 19.11 14.42 34.01
N ASP A 37 19.89 13.41 33.63
CA ASP A 37 21.25 13.57 33.13
C ASP A 37 21.32 14.29 31.77
N SER A 38 20.26 14.20 30.97
CA SER A 38 20.20 14.71 29.58
C SER A 38 19.13 15.78 29.32
N ILE A 39 18.07 15.82 30.12
CA ILE A 39 16.92 16.72 29.93
C ILE A 39 16.71 17.48 31.23
N ARG A 40 17.13 18.75 31.27
CA ARG A 40 17.11 19.56 32.50
C ARG A 40 15.96 20.55 32.52
N THR A 41 15.56 21.03 31.35
CA THR A 41 14.52 22.05 31.19
C THR A 41 13.28 21.52 30.47
N PRO A 42 12.10 22.13 30.70
CA PRO A 42 10.90 21.82 29.91
C PRO A 42 11.10 21.96 28.40
N GLY A 43 11.85 22.99 27.97
CA GLY A 43 12.19 23.17 26.55
C GLY A 43 13.01 22.02 25.98
N GLU A 44 13.98 21.49 26.72
CA GLU A 44 14.74 20.31 26.30
C GLU A 44 13.88 19.04 26.24
N ALA A 45 12.87 18.93 27.10
CA ALA A 45 11.93 17.81 27.08
C ALA A 45 11.05 17.86 25.82
N ILE A 46 10.52 19.05 25.50
CA ILE A 46 9.75 19.30 24.29
C ILE A 46 10.62 19.02 23.05
N ASP A 47 11.82 19.60 22.97
CA ASP A 47 12.75 19.37 21.86
C ASP A 47 13.08 17.89 21.69
N PHE A 48 13.22 17.15 22.79
CA PHE A 48 13.48 15.71 22.75
C PHE A 48 12.31 14.94 22.13
N VAL A 49 11.08 15.15 22.61
CA VAL A 49 9.88 14.47 22.07
C VAL A 49 9.64 14.87 20.61
N PHE A 50 9.77 16.15 20.27
CA PHE A 50 9.65 16.62 18.89
C PHE A 50 10.67 15.96 17.97
N LYS A 51 11.93 15.78 18.42
CA LYS A 51 12.95 15.09 17.61
C LYS A 51 12.63 13.61 17.40
N LEU A 52 12.03 12.93 18.37
CA LEU A 52 11.67 11.53 18.25
C LEU A 52 10.59 11.28 17.19
N ILE A 53 9.73 12.27 16.93
CA ILE A 53 8.51 12.07 16.14
C ILE A 53 8.55 12.88 14.84
N MET A 54 9.07 14.12 14.85
CA MET A 54 9.04 15.02 13.68
C MET A 54 10.26 14.94 12.76
N ARG A 55 11.35 14.29 13.21
CA ARG A 55 12.63 14.24 12.49
C ARG A 55 13.17 12.83 12.37
N LEU A 56 12.25 11.89 12.14
CA LEU A 56 12.62 10.53 11.82
C LEU A 56 13.29 10.49 10.45
N ASP A 57 14.23 9.58 10.31
CA ASP A 57 14.75 9.18 9.00
C ASP A 57 13.61 8.55 8.18
N PRO A 58 13.49 8.83 6.87
CA PRO A 58 12.41 8.29 6.04
C PRO A 58 12.26 6.76 6.09
N GLU A 59 13.36 6.00 6.13
CA GLU A 59 13.29 4.53 6.22
C GLU A 59 12.76 4.07 7.58
N VAL A 60 13.16 4.77 8.65
CA VAL A 60 12.69 4.51 10.01
C VAL A 60 11.21 4.86 10.14
N ALA A 61 10.79 6.00 9.58
CA ALA A 61 9.40 6.42 9.54
C ALA A 61 8.53 5.38 8.80
N ARG A 62 8.98 4.93 7.61
CA ARG A 62 8.30 3.88 6.82
C ARG A 62 8.18 2.55 7.58
N SER A 63 9.24 2.12 8.27
CA SER A 63 9.20 0.88 9.05
C SER A 63 8.23 0.95 10.22
N LEU A 64 8.15 2.10 10.90
CA LEU A 64 7.20 2.33 11.98
C LEU A 64 5.77 2.45 11.45
N ASP A 65 5.58 3.11 10.31
CA ASP A 65 4.30 3.26 9.65
C ASP A 65 3.68 1.91 9.29
N LYS A 66 4.47 1.02 8.66
CA LYS A 66 4.04 -0.35 8.36
C LYS A 66 3.58 -1.12 9.60
N THR A 67 4.24 -0.89 10.74
CA THR A 67 3.84 -1.50 12.02
C THR A 67 2.50 -0.94 12.49
N CYS A 68 2.25 0.36 12.28
CA CYS A 68 0.96 0.98 12.60
C CYS A 68 -0.16 0.40 11.76
N VAL A 69 0.02 0.28 10.43
CA VAL A 69 -0.95 -0.31 9.52
C VAL A 69 -1.27 -1.76 9.91
N GLN A 70 -0.25 -2.58 10.18
CA GLN A 70 -0.43 -3.95 10.66
C GLN A 70 -1.20 -4.01 11.98
N GLY A 71 -0.90 -3.09 12.91
CA GLY A 71 -1.61 -2.96 14.18
C GLY A 71 -3.08 -2.64 14.00
N ILE A 72 -3.41 -1.71 13.10
CA ILE A 72 -4.80 -1.33 12.78
C ILE A 72 -5.55 -2.54 12.22
N SER A 73 -5.00 -3.22 11.21
CA SER A 73 -5.64 -4.40 10.62
C SER A 73 -5.83 -5.53 11.63
N SER A 74 -4.83 -5.79 12.49
CA SER A 74 -4.96 -6.79 13.56
C SER A 74 -6.06 -6.42 14.55
N ILE A 75 -6.19 -5.14 14.90
CA ILE A 75 -7.24 -4.68 15.80
C ILE A 75 -8.62 -4.81 15.15
N ASP A 76 -8.77 -4.49 13.86
CA ASP A 76 -10.02 -4.68 13.13
C ASP A 76 -10.44 -6.16 13.10
N ASP A 77 -9.49 -7.06 12.82
CA ASP A 77 -9.72 -8.50 12.87
C ASP A 77 -10.16 -8.96 14.27
N GLU A 78 -9.49 -8.48 15.31
CA GLU A 78 -9.85 -8.82 16.69
C GLU A 78 -11.23 -8.27 17.07
N LEU A 79 -11.53 -7.02 16.73
CA LEU A 79 -12.82 -6.38 16.98
C LEU A 79 -13.96 -7.11 16.26
N SER A 80 -13.74 -7.59 15.03
CA SER A 80 -14.72 -8.36 14.27
C SER A 80 -15.10 -9.69 14.92
N ARG A 81 -14.22 -10.25 15.76
CA ARG A 81 -14.41 -11.53 16.45
C ARG A 81 -15.08 -11.39 17.82
N LEU A 82 -15.21 -10.16 18.35
CA LEU A 82 -15.83 -9.92 19.65
C LEU A 82 -17.36 -10.04 19.58
N ARG A 83 -17.94 -10.44 20.70
CA ARG A 83 -19.39 -10.55 20.88
C ARG A 83 -20.01 -9.16 20.96
N HIS A 84 -21.10 -8.99 20.23
CA HIS A 84 -21.84 -7.74 20.15
C HIS A 84 -22.93 -7.62 21.23
N ASP A 85 -22.93 -8.51 22.22
CA ASP A 85 -23.90 -8.57 23.32
C ASP A 85 -23.58 -7.64 24.49
N GLY A 86 -22.51 -6.84 24.37
CA GLY A 86 -22.06 -5.88 25.37
C GLY A 86 -21.21 -6.47 26.50
N SER A 87 -21.00 -7.79 26.53
CA SER A 87 -20.15 -8.45 27.53
C SER A 87 -18.67 -8.08 27.41
N GLU A 88 -18.24 -7.61 26.23
CA GLU A 88 -16.85 -7.27 25.91
C GLU A 88 -16.62 -5.76 25.71
N ASN A 89 -17.53 -4.90 26.19
CA ASN A 89 -17.46 -3.44 25.99
C ASN A 89 -16.13 -2.80 26.43
N MET A 90 -15.54 -3.29 27.53
CA MET A 90 -14.23 -2.79 27.99
C MET A 90 -13.10 -3.19 27.04
N ALA A 91 -13.14 -4.40 26.48
CA ALA A 91 -12.17 -4.85 25.48
C ALA A 91 -12.33 -4.03 24.19
N VAL A 92 -13.57 -3.81 23.74
CA VAL A 92 -13.87 -2.94 22.58
C VAL A 92 -13.33 -1.53 22.80
N ALA A 93 -13.61 -0.91 23.95
CA ALA A 93 -13.13 0.45 24.24
C ALA A 93 -11.60 0.54 24.26
N SER A 94 -10.92 -0.44 24.88
CA SER A 94 -9.46 -0.51 24.88
C SER A 94 -8.87 -0.68 23.48
N LYS A 95 -9.48 -1.52 22.64
CA LYS A 95 -9.04 -1.76 21.27
C LYS A 95 -9.26 -0.56 20.38
N ARG A 96 -10.39 0.15 20.53
CA ARG A 96 -10.64 1.42 19.83
C ARG A 96 -9.62 2.49 20.18
N LEU A 97 -9.26 2.63 21.46
CA LEU A 97 -8.19 3.56 21.86
C LEU A 97 -6.85 3.22 21.20
N GLN A 98 -6.50 1.93 21.14
CA GLN A 98 -5.28 1.49 20.45
C GLN A 98 -5.33 1.79 18.95
N GLN A 99 -6.48 1.55 18.31
CA GLN A 99 -6.69 1.86 16.91
C GLN A 99 -6.56 3.36 16.63
N GLU A 100 -7.18 4.21 17.46
CA GLU A 100 -7.06 5.67 17.36
C GLU A 100 -5.58 6.12 17.46
N GLN A 101 -4.82 5.53 18.39
CA GLN A 101 -3.39 5.82 18.55
C GLN A 101 -2.56 5.39 17.33
N PHE A 102 -2.79 4.18 16.81
CA PHE A 102 -2.11 3.71 15.61
C PHE A 102 -2.47 4.55 14.38
N SER A 103 -3.74 4.93 14.22
CA SER A 103 -4.19 5.77 13.11
C SER A 103 -3.56 7.16 13.15
N ALA A 104 -3.50 7.79 14.33
CA ALA A 104 -2.85 9.09 14.49
C ALA A 104 -1.34 9.02 14.20
N LEU A 105 -0.69 7.92 14.58
CA LEU A 105 0.72 7.69 14.25
C LEU A 105 0.92 7.46 12.75
N HIS A 106 0.08 6.65 12.10
CA HIS A 106 0.13 6.39 10.67
C HIS A 106 -0.03 7.69 9.86
N GLU A 107 -1.04 8.50 10.19
CA GLU A 107 -1.27 9.80 9.55
C GLU A 107 -0.03 10.70 9.67
N HIS A 108 0.60 10.75 10.84
CA HIS A 108 1.80 11.57 11.02
C HIS A 108 3.02 11.00 10.29
N LEU A 109 3.29 9.70 10.41
CA LEU A 109 4.49 9.06 9.89
C LEU A 109 4.51 8.99 8.36
N SER A 110 3.37 8.71 7.74
CA SER A 110 3.23 8.70 6.28
C SER A 110 3.57 10.04 5.62
N ASN A 111 3.45 11.15 6.35
CA ASN A 111 3.84 12.48 5.87
C ASN A 111 5.36 12.76 5.94
N LEU A 112 6.14 11.91 6.61
CA LEU A 112 7.58 12.12 6.83
C LEU A 112 8.47 11.47 5.75
N TYR A 113 7.88 10.66 4.88
CA TYR A 113 8.58 10.08 3.73
C TYR A 113 7.73 10.29 2.49
N GLU A 114 8.38 10.72 1.42
CA GLU A 114 7.82 10.59 0.09
C GLU A 114 7.96 9.12 -0.29
N ASP A 115 6.86 8.38 -0.24
CA ASP A 115 6.79 7.18 -1.05
C ASP A 115 6.45 7.65 -2.47
N ASP A 116 7.45 7.60 -3.35
CA ASP A 116 7.20 7.61 -4.80
C ASP A 116 6.20 6.48 -5.20
N GLU A 117 5.93 5.54 -4.28
CA GLU A 117 4.98 4.41 -4.40
C GLU A 117 3.60 4.59 -3.69
N VAL A 118 3.34 5.66 -2.93
CA VAL A 118 2.13 5.79 -2.08
C VAL A 118 1.46 7.14 -2.27
N ALA A 119 1.08 7.42 -3.51
CA ALA A 119 -0.13 8.16 -3.76
C ALA A 119 -1.29 7.13 -3.82
N MET A 120 -1.97 6.89 -2.69
CA MET A 120 -3.26 6.19 -2.63
C MET A 120 -3.31 4.72 -3.08
N GLY A 121 -2.31 3.90 -2.71
CA GLY A 121 -2.32 2.47 -3.08
C GLY A 121 -2.19 2.21 -4.58
N MET A 122 -1.73 3.22 -5.34
CA MET A 122 -1.44 3.15 -6.75
C MET A 122 0.06 3.33 -6.97
N ARG A 123 0.64 2.46 -7.78
CA ARG A 123 2.02 2.52 -8.24
C ARG A 123 2.07 3.27 -9.56
N ARG A 124 3.03 4.18 -9.69
CA ARG A 124 3.43 4.78 -10.96
C ARG A 124 4.65 4.04 -11.49
N VAL A 125 4.64 3.69 -12.78
CA VAL A 125 5.79 3.10 -13.47
C VAL A 125 6.07 3.89 -14.74
N ASP A 126 7.31 4.39 -14.87
CA ASP A 126 7.72 5.13 -16.06
C ASP A 126 7.97 4.18 -17.25
N LEU A 127 7.44 4.57 -18.41
CA LEU A 127 7.48 3.87 -19.68
C LEU A 127 8.45 4.56 -20.66
N LEU A 128 8.55 4.00 -21.88
CA LEU A 128 9.33 4.57 -22.96
C LEU A 128 8.82 5.98 -23.33
N GLY A 129 9.73 6.96 -23.39
CA GLY A 129 9.43 8.31 -23.87
C GLY A 129 8.78 9.23 -22.83
N ASP A 130 9.15 9.06 -21.55
CA ASP A 130 8.62 9.82 -20.40
C ASP A 130 7.10 9.61 -20.13
N ASP A 131 6.43 8.77 -20.92
CA ASP A 131 5.12 8.20 -20.61
C ASP A 131 5.15 7.46 -19.27
N PHE A 132 4.00 7.26 -18.64
CA PHE A 132 3.92 6.47 -17.41
C PHE A 132 2.59 5.74 -17.26
N ALA A 133 2.63 4.55 -16.66
CA ALA A 133 1.45 3.83 -16.24
C ALA A 133 1.17 4.05 -14.76
N VAL A 134 -0.10 4.04 -14.40
CA VAL A 134 -0.56 4.05 -13.01
C VAL A 134 -1.50 2.87 -12.82
N PHE A 135 -1.30 2.06 -11.79
CA PHE A 135 -2.14 0.89 -11.45
C PHE A 135 -1.97 0.52 -9.97
N PRO A 136 -2.86 -0.27 -9.35
CA PRO A 136 -2.76 -0.61 -7.92
C PRO A 136 -1.41 -1.22 -7.51
N SER A 137 -0.88 -0.78 -6.37
CA SER A 137 0.46 -1.17 -5.90
C SER A 137 0.57 -2.63 -5.46
N ASP A 138 -0.57 -3.28 -5.16
CA ASP A 138 -0.68 -4.70 -4.80
C ASP A 138 -0.65 -5.64 -6.02
N TRP A 139 -0.71 -5.10 -7.25
CA TRP A 139 -0.57 -5.90 -8.46
C TRP A 139 0.86 -6.43 -8.63
N VAL A 140 0.97 -7.69 -9.07
CA VAL A 140 2.24 -8.41 -9.16
C VAL A 140 2.91 -8.14 -10.51
N LEU A 141 4.10 -7.55 -10.52
CA LEU A 141 4.87 -7.40 -11.76
C LEU A 141 5.51 -8.73 -12.17
N LEU A 142 5.30 -9.15 -13.42
CA LEU A 142 5.97 -10.33 -14.01
C LEU A 142 7.44 -10.10 -14.33
N GLU A 143 7.82 -8.84 -14.53
CA GLU A 143 9.19 -8.40 -14.79
C GLU A 143 9.60 -7.29 -13.81
N PRO A 144 10.90 -7.10 -13.54
CA PRO A 144 11.36 -5.95 -12.78
C PRO A 144 10.88 -4.64 -13.40
N GLU A 145 10.52 -3.66 -12.57
CA GLU A 145 10.01 -2.36 -13.02
C GLU A 145 10.94 -1.65 -14.01
N SER A 146 12.26 -1.86 -13.89
CA SER A 146 13.25 -1.31 -14.83
C SER A 146 13.02 -1.74 -16.29
N ALA A 147 12.34 -2.86 -16.54
CA ALA A 147 12.00 -3.31 -17.89
C ALA A 147 10.98 -2.39 -18.57
N ALA A 148 10.14 -1.70 -17.78
CA ALA A 148 9.07 -0.85 -18.29
C ALA A 148 9.58 0.34 -19.11
N LYS A 149 10.78 0.86 -18.78
CA LYS A 149 11.42 1.99 -19.48
C LYS A 149 11.72 1.72 -20.96
N ALA A 150 11.77 0.45 -21.37
CA ALA A 150 11.97 0.04 -22.76
C ALA A 150 10.64 -0.31 -23.47
N CYS A 151 9.50 -0.17 -22.79
CA CYS A 151 8.19 -0.59 -23.25
C CYS A 151 7.22 0.57 -23.36
N SER A 152 6.32 0.50 -24.32
CA SER A 152 5.28 1.51 -24.58
C SER A 152 3.89 1.08 -24.12
N GLN A 153 3.69 -0.20 -23.82
CA GLN A 153 2.41 -0.79 -23.45
C GLN A 153 2.51 -1.59 -22.15
N VAL A 154 1.39 -1.65 -21.45
CA VAL A 154 1.21 -2.40 -20.20
C VAL A 154 -0.02 -3.28 -20.35
N SER A 155 0.11 -4.54 -19.98
CA SER A 155 -0.96 -5.52 -19.98
C SER A 155 -1.11 -6.17 -18.61
N VAL A 156 -2.31 -6.67 -18.36
CA VAL A 156 -2.72 -7.31 -17.12
C VAL A 156 -3.26 -8.71 -17.41
N ILE A 157 -2.83 -9.69 -16.63
CA ILE A 157 -3.50 -10.98 -16.51
C ILE A 157 -4.49 -10.88 -15.35
N GLU A 158 -5.77 -11.12 -15.65
CA GLU A 158 -6.86 -11.15 -14.67
C GLU A 158 -7.54 -12.52 -14.71
N ILE A 159 -7.92 -13.04 -13.54
CA ILE A 159 -8.65 -14.31 -13.44
C ILE A 159 -10.11 -14.01 -13.13
N HIS A 160 -10.99 -14.28 -14.10
CA HIS A 160 -12.43 -14.27 -13.84
C HIS A 160 -12.77 -15.36 -12.82
N GLY A 161 -13.60 -15.05 -11.82
CA GLY A 161 -13.83 -15.94 -10.67
C GLY A 161 -12.63 -16.08 -9.72
N GLY A 162 -11.56 -15.31 -9.94
CA GLY A 162 -10.30 -15.43 -9.18
C GLY A 162 -10.42 -15.11 -7.68
N ALA A 163 -11.50 -14.45 -7.25
CA ALA A 163 -11.76 -14.20 -5.84
C ALA A 163 -11.83 -15.48 -5.00
N GLU A 164 -12.33 -16.58 -5.55
CA GLU A 164 -12.38 -17.90 -4.87
C GLU A 164 -10.99 -18.48 -4.62
N TYR A 165 -10.01 -18.05 -5.41
CA TYR A 165 -8.61 -18.46 -5.32
C TYR A 165 -7.73 -17.41 -4.62
N CYS A 166 -8.28 -16.27 -4.21
CA CYS A 166 -7.52 -15.09 -3.80
C CYS A 166 -6.45 -14.69 -4.86
N ALA A 167 -6.82 -14.79 -6.14
CA ALA A 167 -5.92 -14.52 -7.24
C ALA A 167 -5.53 -13.03 -7.34
N PRO A 168 -4.24 -12.70 -7.45
CA PRO A 168 -3.82 -11.32 -7.72
C PRO A 168 -3.93 -10.99 -9.22
N HIS A 169 -3.88 -9.70 -9.54
CA HIS A 169 -3.62 -9.25 -10.90
C HIS A 169 -2.11 -9.29 -11.20
N PHE A 170 -1.75 -9.70 -12.42
CA PHE A 170 -0.36 -9.72 -12.86
C PHE A 170 -0.11 -8.73 -13.98
N VAL A 171 0.91 -7.89 -13.85
CA VAL A 171 1.23 -6.83 -14.80
C VAL A 171 2.49 -7.18 -15.57
N PHE A 172 2.49 -6.92 -16.87
CA PHE A 172 3.67 -7.07 -17.71
C PHE A 172 3.77 -5.97 -18.77
N PHE A 173 5.00 -5.72 -19.18
CA PHE A 173 5.34 -4.66 -20.13
C PHE A 173 5.64 -5.25 -21.51
N HIS A 174 5.22 -4.55 -22.58
CA HIS A 174 5.44 -5.00 -23.96
C HIS A 174 5.42 -3.83 -24.97
N ASN A 175 5.71 -4.16 -26.24
CA ASN A 175 5.75 -3.21 -27.37
C ASN A 175 4.85 -3.66 -28.54
N GLY A 176 3.79 -4.42 -28.25
CA GLY A 176 2.93 -5.04 -29.26
C GLY A 176 2.65 -6.50 -28.95
N GLU A 177 2.93 -7.41 -29.88
CA GLU A 177 2.74 -8.84 -29.68
C GLU A 177 3.62 -9.40 -28.54
N TYR A 178 3.07 -10.38 -27.81
CA TYR A 178 3.75 -11.07 -26.71
C TYR A 178 3.31 -12.54 -26.66
N ASP A 179 4.17 -13.40 -26.11
CA ASP A 179 3.87 -14.80 -25.89
C ASP A 179 3.05 -14.98 -24.60
N LYS A 180 1.78 -15.35 -24.74
CA LYS A 180 0.88 -15.60 -23.59
C LYS A 180 1.37 -16.74 -22.71
N ASN A 181 1.99 -17.78 -23.29
CA ASN A 181 2.47 -18.91 -22.52
C ASN A 181 3.66 -18.51 -21.65
N ASP A 182 4.62 -17.73 -22.19
CA ASP A 182 5.73 -17.17 -21.41
C ASP A 182 5.22 -16.35 -20.20
N LYS A 183 4.26 -15.46 -20.43
CA LYS A 183 3.69 -14.63 -19.37
C LYS A 183 2.93 -15.46 -18.33
N LEU A 184 2.18 -16.47 -18.76
CA LEU A 184 1.46 -17.35 -17.84
C LEU A 184 2.38 -18.23 -17.01
N GLU A 185 3.48 -18.74 -17.60
CA GLU A 185 4.47 -19.52 -16.85
C GLU A 185 5.17 -18.65 -15.80
N LYS A 186 5.58 -17.41 -16.15
CA LYS A 186 6.11 -16.45 -15.16
C LYS A 186 5.11 -16.13 -14.04
N ALA A 187 3.84 -15.92 -14.38
CA ALA A 187 2.78 -15.72 -13.39
C ALA A 187 2.64 -16.95 -12.48
N THR A 188 2.78 -18.16 -13.04
CA THR A 188 2.74 -19.42 -12.29
C THR A 188 3.96 -19.60 -11.37
N GLU A 189 5.14 -19.11 -11.77
CA GLU A 189 6.34 -19.12 -10.93
C GLU A 189 6.18 -18.18 -9.72
N LEU A 190 5.63 -16.98 -9.94
CA LEU A 190 5.40 -15.99 -8.88
C LEU A 190 4.22 -16.35 -7.97
N TRP A 191 3.19 -17.00 -8.51
CA TRP A 191 2.00 -17.43 -7.78
C TRP A 191 1.63 -18.88 -8.15
N PRO A 192 2.19 -19.87 -7.43
CA PRO A 192 2.04 -21.30 -7.76
C PRO A 192 0.60 -21.82 -7.81
N GLN A 193 -0.33 -21.15 -7.10
CA GLN A 193 -1.76 -21.48 -7.10
C GLN A 193 -2.43 -21.25 -8.47
N MET A 194 -1.78 -20.55 -9.40
CA MET A 194 -2.17 -20.50 -10.81
C MET A 194 -2.35 -21.91 -11.42
N LYS A 195 -1.64 -22.93 -10.91
CA LYS A 195 -1.79 -24.32 -11.34
C LYS A 195 -3.19 -24.88 -11.06
N ASP A 196 -3.80 -24.49 -9.94
CA ASP A 196 -5.17 -24.89 -9.60
C ASP A 196 -6.18 -24.20 -10.52
N VAL A 197 -5.99 -22.89 -10.76
CA VAL A 197 -6.79 -22.12 -11.72
C VAL A 197 -6.76 -22.77 -13.11
N ARG A 198 -5.57 -23.13 -13.61
CA ARG A 198 -5.38 -23.79 -14.91
C ARG A 198 -6.00 -25.18 -14.98
N ARG A 199 -6.03 -25.90 -13.85
CA ARG A 199 -6.67 -27.22 -13.78
C ARG A 199 -8.19 -27.09 -13.81
N ASP A 200 -8.71 -26.08 -13.13
CA ASP A 200 -10.15 -25.89 -12.93
C ASP A 200 -10.80 -25.10 -14.09
N GLU A 201 -10.01 -24.49 -14.99
CA GLU A 201 -10.49 -23.85 -16.21
C GLU A 201 -11.23 -24.85 -17.12
N VAL A 202 -12.47 -24.51 -17.49
CA VAL A 202 -13.29 -25.31 -18.41
C VAL A 202 -13.26 -24.67 -19.79
N LYS A 203 -12.77 -25.37 -20.82
CA LYS A 203 -12.75 -24.85 -22.20
C LYS A 203 -14.14 -24.90 -22.84
N LEU A 204 -14.43 -23.93 -23.71
CA LEU A 204 -15.65 -23.94 -24.52
C LEU A 204 -15.64 -25.13 -25.49
N VAL A 205 -16.80 -25.79 -25.57
CA VAL A 205 -17.10 -26.88 -26.49
C VAL A 205 -18.23 -26.44 -27.40
N ALA A 206 -17.94 -26.33 -28.70
CA ALA A 206 -18.92 -26.03 -29.73
C ALA A 206 -19.45 -27.31 -30.37
N ASP A 207 -20.72 -27.29 -30.80
CA ASP A 207 -21.26 -28.27 -31.73
C ASP A 207 -20.80 -28.01 -33.18
N ASP A 208 -21.17 -28.90 -34.10
CA ASP A 208 -20.83 -28.79 -35.53
C ASP A 208 -21.39 -27.52 -36.21
N ASN A 209 -22.33 -26.83 -35.57
CA ASN A 209 -22.92 -25.57 -36.05
C ASN A 209 -22.30 -24.34 -35.36
N GLY A 210 -21.26 -24.52 -34.54
CA GLY A 210 -20.59 -23.44 -33.81
C GLY A 210 -21.34 -22.96 -32.55
N LYS A 211 -22.39 -23.66 -32.12
CA LYS A 211 -23.12 -23.32 -30.89
C LYS A 211 -22.43 -23.95 -29.68
N TYR A 212 -22.14 -23.13 -28.68
CA TYR A 212 -21.50 -23.59 -27.45
C TYR A 212 -22.46 -24.42 -26.58
N LEU A 213 -22.08 -25.68 -26.32
CA LEU A 213 -22.86 -26.65 -25.56
C LEU A 213 -22.68 -26.48 -24.05
N ASN A 214 -21.50 -26.04 -23.61
CA ASN A 214 -21.13 -25.92 -22.19
C ASN A 214 -20.90 -24.46 -21.74
N MET A 215 -21.51 -23.48 -22.43
CA MET A 215 -21.33 -22.05 -22.12
C MET A 215 -21.54 -21.72 -20.64
N LYS A 216 -22.58 -22.30 -20.01
CA LYS A 216 -22.87 -22.06 -18.59
C LYS A 216 -21.77 -22.61 -17.66
N GLU A 217 -21.20 -23.76 -18.00
CA GLU A 217 -20.12 -24.38 -17.23
C GLU A 217 -18.81 -23.60 -17.41
N HIS A 218 -18.49 -23.21 -18.65
CA HIS A 218 -17.34 -22.37 -18.97
C HIS A 218 -17.36 -21.05 -18.19
N LEU A 219 -18.50 -20.34 -18.18
CA LEU A 219 -18.64 -19.06 -17.46
C LEU A 219 -18.66 -19.21 -15.94
N ALA A 220 -18.90 -20.42 -15.42
CA ALA A 220 -18.85 -20.68 -13.98
C ALA A 220 -17.44 -21.11 -13.51
N ALA A 221 -16.60 -21.57 -14.43
CA ALA A 221 -15.21 -21.93 -14.17
C ALA A 221 -14.32 -20.67 -14.13
N PRO A 222 -13.14 -20.73 -13.49
CA PRO A 222 -12.19 -19.64 -13.60
C PRO A 222 -11.67 -19.51 -15.04
N ILE A 223 -11.51 -18.27 -15.51
CA ILE A 223 -11.03 -17.97 -16.87
C ILE A 223 -9.84 -17.02 -16.79
N ILE A 224 -8.73 -17.39 -17.42
CA ILE A 224 -7.52 -16.55 -17.46
C ILE A 224 -7.65 -15.56 -18.63
N CYS A 225 -7.76 -14.28 -18.31
CA CYS A 225 -7.98 -13.20 -19.24
C CYS A 225 -6.73 -12.31 -19.36
N TYR A 226 -6.56 -11.67 -20.53
CA TYR A 226 -5.46 -10.75 -20.81
C TYR A 226 -6.05 -9.43 -21.31
N PHE A 227 -5.70 -8.33 -20.66
CA PHE A 227 -6.21 -7.00 -20.98
C PHE A 227 -5.05 -6.02 -21.14
N ASN A 228 -5.11 -5.18 -22.18
CA ASN A 228 -4.20 -4.04 -22.26
C ASN A 228 -4.75 -2.92 -21.38
N LEU A 229 -3.88 -2.23 -20.63
CA LEU A 229 -4.25 -0.93 -20.06
C LEU A 229 -4.45 0.06 -21.20
N LEU A 230 -5.52 0.86 -21.10
CA LEU A 230 -5.83 1.89 -22.07
C LEU A 230 -5.26 3.24 -21.62
N ASP A 231 -5.05 4.12 -22.60
CA ASP A 231 -4.61 5.48 -22.35
C ASP A 231 -5.68 6.27 -21.58
N ALA A 232 -5.28 7.14 -20.65
CA ALA A 232 -6.18 7.99 -19.88
C ALA A 232 -7.10 8.86 -20.78
N SER A 233 -6.59 9.26 -21.95
CA SER A 233 -7.33 10.03 -22.95
C SER A 233 -8.53 9.27 -23.54
N TYR A 234 -8.46 7.93 -23.62
CA TYR A 234 -9.58 7.11 -24.06
C TYR A 234 -10.75 7.26 -23.09
N TYR A 235 -10.50 7.02 -21.80
CA TYR A 235 -11.51 7.10 -20.74
C TYR A 235 -12.14 8.49 -20.62
N GLN A 236 -11.33 9.53 -20.77
CA GLN A 236 -11.83 10.92 -20.82
C GLN A 236 -12.77 11.14 -22.02
N SER A 237 -12.45 10.59 -23.19
CA SER A 237 -13.26 10.79 -24.41
C SER A 237 -14.61 10.07 -24.37
N VAL A 238 -14.72 9.01 -23.58
CA VAL A 238 -15.97 8.26 -23.38
C VAL A 238 -16.65 8.57 -22.04
N GLU A 239 -16.15 9.56 -21.29
CA GLU A 239 -16.66 9.96 -19.97
C GLU A 239 -16.80 8.79 -18.97
N MET A 240 -15.83 7.85 -18.98
CA MET A 240 -15.81 6.70 -18.08
C MET A 240 -14.65 6.77 -17.09
N THR A 241 -14.86 6.20 -15.90
CA THR A 241 -13.77 5.97 -14.96
C THR A 241 -12.98 4.71 -15.37
N PRO A 242 -11.64 4.77 -15.39
CA PRO A 242 -10.83 3.59 -15.66
C PRO A 242 -11.03 2.49 -14.59
N PRO A 243 -11.15 1.21 -14.98
CA PRO A 243 -11.18 0.10 -14.03
C PRO A 243 -9.95 0.14 -13.12
N TYR A 244 -10.17 -0.02 -11.81
CA TYR A 244 -9.11 0.04 -10.79
C TYR A 244 -8.29 1.35 -10.79
N ASN A 245 -8.79 2.39 -11.46
CA ASN A 245 -8.02 3.60 -11.78
C ASN A 245 -6.73 3.33 -12.58
N ALA A 246 -6.61 2.17 -13.22
CA ALA A 246 -5.41 1.74 -13.93
C ALA A 246 -5.40 2.28 -15.37
N VAL A 247 -4.38 3.06 -15.72
CA VAL A 247 -4.27 3.78 -17.01
C VAL A 247 -2.83 4.00 -17.45
N ILE A 248 -2.65 4.26 -18.75
CA ILE A 248 -1.41 4.83 -19.29
C ILE A 248 -1.60 6.33 -19.53
N ASN A 249 -0.68 7.15 -19.04
CA ASN A 249 -0.62 8.59 -19.30
C ASN A 249 0.48 8.87 -20.32
N ARG A 250 0.09 9.50 -21.43
CA ARG A 250 0.99 9.85 -22.52
C ARG A 250 1.47 11.29 -22.36
N ILE A 251 2.78 11.50 -22.24
CA ILE A 251 3.37 12.83 -22.21
C ILE A 251 3.71 13.20 -23.65
N ARG A 252 2.79 13.90 -24.32
CA ARG A 252 3.04 14.49 -25.64
C ARG A 252 3.68 15.87 -25.52
#